data_AF-A0A972Y646-F1
#
_entry.id   AF-A0A972Y646-F1
#
_cell.length_a   1.000
_cell.length_b   1.000
_cell.length_c   1.000
_cell.angle_alpha   90.00
_cell.angle_beta   90.00
_cell.angle_gamma   90.00
#
_symmetry.space_group_name_H-M   'P 1'
#
loop_
_entity.id
_entity.type
_entity.pdbx_description
1 polymer ?
#
loop_
_entity_poly.entity_id
_entity_poly.type
_entity_poly.pdbx_seq_one_letter_code
_entity_poly.pdbx_strand_id
1 'polypeptide(L)'
;MAWVILAVDLFPIWAVLTMGWGAAPLVFLYWLENVILGAVALMKMLATSMKEHPIGAVGMLFLGPFFIVHYGMFCFVHGIFVNVFANLNSGSDPGFLSPWGLIEAALQSAPNMTLFVVAIIAVQIFLFVQDFMLGGGYKRTTVDKEMMAPYARIIVLHIAIFAGAFAMASIGEPMWGMLALIGLRVLWGVLLTVRRRVHIDDALQLKS
;
A
#
# COMPACT_ATOMS: atom_id res chain seq x y z
N MET A 1 -17.52 -3.07 6.38
CA MET A 1 -16.10 -2.65 6.47
C MET A 1 -15.15 -3.80 6.81
N ALA A 2 -15.31 -4.52 7.93
CA ALA A 2 -14.43 -5.64 8.27
C ALA A 2 -14.32 -6.72 7.18
N TRP A 3 -15.44 -7.08 6.54
CA TRP A 3 -15.47 -8.07 5.45
C TRP A 3 -14.77 -7.61 4.17
N VAL A 4 -14.79 -6.31 3.86
CA VAL A 4 -14.09 -5.75 2.69
C VAL A 4 -12.58 -5.76 2.92
N ILE A 5 -12.14 -5.45 4.15
CA ILE A 5 -10.73 -5.51 4.54
C ILE A 5 -10.23 -6.95 4.49
N LEU A 6 -10.99 -7.89 5.05
CA LEU A 6 -10.69 -9.33 4.97
C LEU A 6 -10.61 -9.85 3.54
N ALA A 7 -11.53 -9.42 2.66
CA ALA A 7 -11.50 -9.78 1.25
C ALA A 7 -10.25 -9.24 0.55
N VAL A 8 -9.85 -8.00 0.84
CA VAL A 8 -8.61 -7.39 0.31
C VAL A 8 -7.36 -8.09 0.86
N ASP A 9 -7.37 -8.56 2.11
CA ASP A 9 -6.25 -9.26 2.73
C ASP A 9 -6.10 -10.72 2.25
N LEU A 10 -7.21 -11.39 1.88
CA LEU A 10 -7.22 -12.75 1.34
C LEU A 10 -7.03 -12.80 -0.18
N PHE A 11 -7.22 -11.66 -0.86
CA PHE A 11 -7.08 -11.53 -2.30
C PHE A 11 -5.71 -12.03 -2.86
N PRO A 12 -4.56 -11.73 -2.24
CA PRO A 12 -3.25 -12.25 -2.67
C PRO A 12 -3.17 -13.78 -2.65
N ILE A 13 -3.79 -14.42 -1.65
CA ILE A 13 -3.85 -15.87 -1.52
C ILE A 13 -4.71 -16.46 -2.64
N TRP A 14 -5.85 -15.84 -2.93
CA TRP A 14 -6.72 -16.26 -4.02
C TRP A 14 -6.03 -16.16 -5.39
N ALA A 15 -5.27 -15.08 -5.65
CA ALA A 15 -4.52 -14.89 -6.89
C ALA A 15 -3.43 -15.96 -7.10
N VAL A 16 -2.71 -16.34 -6.04
CA VAL A 16 -1.74 -17.45 -6.09
C VAL A 16 -2.43 -18.78 -6.41
N LEU A 17 -3.53 -19.10 -5.71
CA LEU A 17 -4.19 -20.39 -5.81
C LEU A 17 -4.94 -20.60 -7.13
N THR A 18 -5.47 -19.54 -7.74
CA THR A 18 -6.33 -19.64 -8.94
C THR A 18 -5.63 -19.23 -10.23
N MET A 19 -4.70 -18.27 -10.15
CA MET A 19 -4.02 -17.72 -11.33
C MET A 19 -2.56 -18.15 -11.43
N GLY A 20 -2.06 -18.94 -10.47
CA GLY A 20 -0.68 -19.44 -10.45
C GLY A 20 0.36 -18.34 -10.28
N TRP A 21 -0.02 -17.20 -9.70
CA TRP A 21 0.90 -16.08 -9.50
C TRP A 21 2.04 -16.48 -8.56
N GLY A 22 3.28 -16.20 -8.98
CA GLY A 22 4.45 -16.33 -8.13
C GLY A 22 4.64 -15.12 -7.20
N ALA A 23 5.71 -15.16 -6.40
CA ALA A 23 6.03 -14.10 -5.45
C ALA A 23 6.28 -12.74 -6.11
N ALA A 24 6.99 -12.69 -7.23
CA ALA A 24 7.33 -11.44 -7.92
C ALA A 24 6.09 -10.63 -8.37
N PRO A 25 5.12 -11.21 -9.10
CA PRO A 25 3.83 -10.58 -9.38
C PRO A 25 3.10 -9.97 -8.17
N LEU A 26 3.07 -10.69 -7.05
CA LEU A 26 2.39 -10.23 -5.85
C LEU A 26 3.08 -9.01 -5.24
N VAL A 27 4.42 -9.03 -5.17
CA VAL A 27 5.19 -7.89 -4.67
C VAL A 27 4.99 -6.67 -5.58
N PHE A 28 4.96 -6.86 -6.90
CA PHE A 28 4.62 -5.78 -7.85
C PHE A 28 3.21 -5.23 -7.63
N LEU A 29 2.21 -6.09 -7.42
CA LEU A 29 0.85 -5.64 -7.13
C LEU A 29 0.79 -4.82 -5.84
N TYR A 30 1.46 -5.25 -4.77
CA TYR A 30 1.51 -4.47 -3.53
C TYR A 30 2.26 -3.16 -3.69
N TRP A 31 3.30 -3.13 -4.51
CA TRP A 31 3.99 -1.89 -4.85
C TRP A 31 3.06 -0.92 -5.58
N LEU A 32 2.32 -1.38 -6.60
CA LEU A 32 1.32 -0.57 -7.29
C LEU A 32 0.20 -0.10 -6.34
N GLU A 33 -0.26 -0.95 -5.43
CA GLU A 33 -1.22 -0.58 -4.38
C GLU A 33 -0.69 0.60 -3.55
N ASN A 34 0.59 0.61 -3.18
CA ASN A 34 1.19 1.73 -2.45
C ASN A 34 1.20 3.03 -3.27
N VAL A 35 1.52 2.96 -4.56
CA VAL A 35 1.47 4.13 -5.46
C VAL A 35 0.05 4.71 -5.51
N ILE A 36 -0.96 3.85 -5.67
CA ILE A 36 -2.38 4.25 -5.67
C ILE A 36 -2.78 4.88 -4.33
N LEU A 37 -2.37 4.29 -3.21
CA LEU A 37 -2.66 4.80 -1.88
C LEU A 37 -1.98 6.16 -1.63
N GLY A 38 -0.80 6.40 -2.18
CA GLY A 38 -0.16 7.71 -2.18
C GLY A 38 -0.98 8.76 -2.90
N ALA A 39 -1.49 8.43 -4.10
CA ALA A 39 -2.38 9.33 -4.83
C ALA A 39 -3.67 9.64 -4.05
N VAL A 40 -4.25 8.63 -3.40
CA VAL A 40 -5.44 8.80 -2.54
C VAL A 40 -5.11 9.64 -1.31
N ALA A 41 -3.95 9.46 -0.68
CA ALA A 41 -3.51 10.29 0.43
C ALA A 41 -3.35 11.75 0.02
N LEU A 42 -2.79 12.03 -1.16
CA LEU A 42 -2.72 13.37 -1.72
C LEU A 42 -4.12 13.99 -1.89
N MET A 43 -5.09 13.22 -2.43
CA MET A 43 -6.48 13.69 -2.53
C MET A 43 -7.10 14.00 -1.16
N LYS A 44 -6.83 13.17 -0.15
CA LYS A 44 -7.29 13.41 1.24
C LYS A 44 -6.62 14.62 1.88
N MET A 45 -5.33 14.84 1.63
CA MET A 45 -4.60 16.03 2.07
C MET A 45 -5.22 17.30 1.46
N LEU A 46 -5.50 17.29 0.15
CA LEU A 46 -6.17 18.40 -0.54
C LEU A 46 -7.55 18.68 0.07
N ALA A 47 -8.38 17.65 0.21
CA ALA A 47 -9.72 17.77 0.78
C ALA A 47 -9.71 18.27 2.24
N THR A 48 -8.72 17.85 3.04
CA THR A 48 -8.56 18.27 4.44
C THR A 48 -8.02 19.70 4.54
N SER A 49 -7.07 20.07 3.68
CA SER A 49 -6.48 21.42 3.63
C SER A 49 -7.54 22.50 3.35
N MET A 50 -8.50 22.22 2.47
CA MET A 50 -9.59 23.14 2.14
C MET A 50 -10.53 23.45 3.32
N LYS A 51 -10.49 22.66 4.41
CA LYS A 51 -11.25 22.91 5.64
C LYS A 51 -10.66 24.07 6.45
N GLU A 52 -9.33 24.20 6.51
CA GLU A 52 -8.64 25.10 7.44
C GLU A 52 -8.35 26.47 6.83
N HIS A 53 -9.30 27.03 6.08
CA HIS A 53 -9.11 28.27 5.34
C HIS A 53 -8.74 29.45 6.26
N PRO A 54 -7.75 30.30 5.92
CA PRO A 54 -6.82 30.24 4.77
C PRO A 54 -5.48 29.51 5.06
N ILE A 55 -5.19 29.16 6.32
CA ILE A 55 -3.88 28.64 6.75
C ILE A 55 -3.58 27.27 6.11
N GLY A 56 -4.59 26.39 6.03
CA GLY A 56 -4.45 25.07 5.44
C GLY A 56 -4.11 25.08 3.96
N ALA A 57 -4.64 26.06 3.21
CA ALA A 57 -4.39 26.19 1.77
C ALA A 57 -2.95 26.62 1.48
N VAL A 58 -2.41 27.54 2.29
CA VAL A 58 -0.99 27.96 2.20
C VAL A 58 -0.06 26.80 2.56
N GLY A 59 -0.38 26.03 3.61
CA GLY A 59 0.39 24.83 3.96
C GLY A 59 0.44 23.82 2.81
N MET A 60 -0.67 23.64 2.09
CA MET A 60 -0.75 22.68 0.99
C MET A 60 0.07 23.07 -0.26
N LEU A 61 0.33 24.36 -0.48
CA LEU A 61 1.24 24.81 -1.54
C LEU A 61 2.67 24.29 -1.35
N PHE A 62 3.08 24.06 -0.10
CA PHE A 62 4.37 23.46 0.21
C PHE A 62 4.27 21.94 0.39
N LEU A 63 3.32 21.49 1.20
CA LEU A 63 3.18 20.07 1.58
C LEU A 63 2.76 19.18 0.40
N GLY A 64 1.95 19.67 -0.54
CA GLY A 64 1.53 18.90 -1.71
C GLY A 64 2.71 18.51 -2.61
N PRO A 65 3.48 19.48 -3.15
CA PRO A 65 4.68 19.18 -3.93
C PRO A 65 5.75 18.41 -3.15
N PHE A 66 5.97 18.75 -1.88
CA PHE A 66 6.88 17.99 -1.01
C PHE A 66 6.48 16.53 -0.92
N PHE A 67 5.19 16.25 -0.68
CA PHE A 67 4.68 14.89 -0.62
C PHE A 67 4.85 14.15 -1.95
N ILE A 68 4.48 14.76 -3.08
CA ILE A 68 4.63 14.15 -4.41
C ILE A 68 6.09 13.75 -4.67
N VAL A 69 7.04 14.66 -4.40
CA VAL A 69 8.46 14.40 -4.64
C VAL A 69 9.01 13.40 -3.62
N HIS A 70 8.80 13.61 -2.33
CA HIS A 70 9.37 12.78 -1.28
C HIS A 70 8.78 11.37 -1.29
N TYR A 71 7.45 11.25 -1.25
CA TYR A 71 6.77 9.95 -1.33
C TYR A 71 6.98 9.27 -2.68
N GLY A 72 7.01 10.04 -3.77
CA GLY A 72 7.32 9.54 -5.11
C GLY A 72 8.73 8.95 -5.20
N MET A 73 9.74 9.60 -4.63
CA MET A 73 11.11 9.07 -4.57
C MET A 73 11.17 7.78 -3.77
N PHE A 74 10.47 7.71 -2.62
CA PHE A 74 10.38 6.46 -1.85
C PHE A 74 9.74 5.33 -2.64
N CYS A 75 8.62 5.59 -3.32
CA CYS A 75 7.96 4.61 -4.17
C CYS A 75 8.85 4.18 -5.35
N PHE A 76 9.60 5.11 -5.94
CA PHE A 76 10.51 4.82 -7.05
C PHE A 76 11.67 3.91 -6.62
N VAL A 77 12.41 4.29 -5.58
CA VAL A 77 13.52 3.49 -5.05
C VAL A 77 13.04 2.10 -4.63
N HIS A 78 11.87 2.03 -3.99
CA HIS A 78 11.23 0.76 -3.65
C HIS A 78 10.89 -0.07 -4.90
N GLY A 79 10.36 0.54 -5.95
CA GLY A 79 10.05 -0.13 -7.21
C GLY A 79 11.30 -0.72 -7.86
N ILE A 80 12.45 -0.04 -7.77
CA ILE A 80 13.73 -0.60 -8.21
C ILE A 80 14.08 -1.85 -7.41
N PHE A 81 13.94 -1.85 -6.09
CA PHE A 81 14.17 -3.06 -5.27
C PHE A 81 13.23 -4.21 -5.64
N VAL A 82 11.96 -3.93 -5.92
CA VAL A 82 11.00 -4.94 -6.36
C VAL A 82 11.40 -5.50 -7.72
N ASN A 83 11.82 -4.66 -8.66
CA ASN A 83 12.27 -5.09 -9.98
C ASN A 83 13.54 -5.96 -9.90
N VAL A 84 14.50 -5.56 -9.06
CA VAL A 84 15.69 -6.37 -8.78
C VAL A 84 15.27 -7.74 -8.22
N PHE A 85 14.43 -7.76 -7.18
CA PHE A 85 13.92 -8.99 -6.57
C PHE A 85 13.23 -9.91 -7.57
N ALA A 86 12.40 -9.34 -8.45
CA ALA A 86 11.69 -10.09 -9.48
C ALA A 86 12.62 -10.73 -10.53
N ASN A 87 13.79 -10.16 -10.78
CA ASN A 87 14.75 -10.63 -11.77
C ASN A 87 15.93 -11.42 -11.17
N LEU A 88 16.04 -11.56 -9.84
CA LEU A 88 17.17 -12.21 -9.17
C LEU A 88 17.54 -13.60 -9.73
N ASN A 89 16.55 -14.39 -10.14
CA ASN A 89 16.75 -15.75 -10.64
C ASN A 89 16.64 -15.87 -12.16
N SER A 90 16.34 -14.77 -12.86
CA SER A 90 16.09 -14.77 -14.30
C SER A 90 17.37 -14.64 -15.12
N GLY A 91 18.51 -14.30 -14.49
CA GLY A 91 19.78 -14.04 -15.16
C GLY A 91 19.78 -12.80 -16.07
N SER A 92 18.65 -12.09 -16.13
CA SER A 92 18.48 -10.81 -16.82
C SER A 92 19.10 -9.68 -15.99
N ASP A 93 19.76 -8.73 -16.66
CA ASP A 93 20.13 -7.46 -16.04
C ASP A 93 18.82 -6.74 -15.65
N PRO A 94 18.55 -6.51 -14.35
CA PRO A 94 17.34 -5.83 -13.93
C PRO A 94 17.26 -4.40 -14.49
N GLY A 95 18.41 -3.78 -14.80
CA GLY A 95 18.52 -2.41 -15.27
C GLY A 95 18.00 -1.37 -14.28
N PHE A 96 18.30 -0.10 -14.56
CA PHE A 96 17.70 1.03 -13.84
C PHE A 96 16.54 1.58 -14.66
N LEU A 97 15.33 1.06 -14.39
CA LEU A 97 14.14 1.44 -15.13
C LEU A 97 13.70 2.87 -14.78
N SER A 98 13.11 3.55 -15.77
CA SER A 98 12.41 4.82 -15.53
C SER A 98 11.16 4.60 -14.66
N PRO A 99 10.60 5.63 -14.00
CA PRO A 99 9.38 5.48 -13.22
C PRO A 99 8.23 4.86 -14.02
N TRP A 100 8.12 5.21 -15.31
CA TRP A 100 7.13 4.65 -16.20
C TRP A 100 7.45 3.19 -16.57
N GLY A 101 8.71 2.88 -16.85
CA GLY A 101 9.16 1.51 -17.13
C GLY A 101 8.91 0.55 -15.96
N LEU A 102 9.01 1.02 -14.71
CA LEU A 102 8.65 0.21 -13.54
C LEU A 102 7.15 -0.11 -13.50
N ILE A 103 6.29 0.85 -13.84
CA ILE A 103 4.84 0.64 -13.90
C ILE A 103 4.51 -0.37 -15.01
N GLU A 104 5.11 -0.22 -16.18
CA GLU A 104 4.92 -1.16 -17.29
C GLU A 104 5.39 -2.58 -16.92
N ALA A 105 6.59 -2.71 -16.34
CA ALA A 105 7.12 -3.99 -15.87
C ALA A 105 6.18 -4.63 -14.82
N ALA A 106 5.67 -3.84 -13.88
CA ALA A 106 4.74 -4.30 -12.87
C ALA A 106 3.42 -4.79 -13.50
N LEU A 107 2.85 -4.03 -14.44
CA LEU A 107 1.61 -4.39 -15.14
C LEU A 107 1.76 -5.63 -16.03
N GLN A 108 2.95 -5.85 -16.58
CA GLN A 108 3.25 -7.02 -17.43
C GLN A 108 3.68 -8.25 -16.64
N SER A 109 3.93 -8.11 -15.33
CA SER A 109 4.44 -9.20 -14.49
C SER A 109 3.50 -10.40 -14.38
N ALA A 110 2.20 -10.24 -14.61
CA ALA A 110 1.23 -11.32 -14.50
C ALA A 110 -0.01 -11.13 -15.40
N PRO A 111 -0.68 -12.24 -15.79
CA PRO A 111 -1.98 -12.17 -16.44
C PRO A 111 -3.00 -11.45 -15.57
N ASN A 112 -3.83 -10.60 -16.18
CA ASN A 112 -4.90 -9.83 -15.53
C ASN A 112 -4.44 -8.79 -14.49
N MET A 113 -3.13 -8.50 -14.36
CA MET A 113 -2.62 -7.50 -13.42
C MET A 113 -3.32 -6.14 -13.58
N THR A 114 -3.48 -5.67 -14.81
CA THR A 114 -4.19 -4.41 -15.11
C THR A 114 -5.61 -4.39 -14.57
N LEU A 115 -6.35 -5.50 -14.68
CA LEU A 115 -7.71 -5.59 -14.16
C LEU A 115 -7.74 -5.42 -12.63
N PHE A 116 -6.77 -6.02 -11.94
CA PHE A 116 -6.66 -5.87 -10.49
C PHE A 116 -6.27 -4.48 -10.06
N VAL A 117 -5.32 -3.85 -10.76
CA VAL A 117 -4.94 -2.46 -10.52
C VAL A 117 -6.15 -1.53 -10.69
N VAL A 118 -6.93 -1.72 -11.76
CA VAL A 118 -8.18 -0.96 -11.99
C VAL A 118 -9.20 -1.22 -10.89
N ALA A 119 -9.37 -2.47 -10.44
CA ALA A 119 -10.27 -2.81 -9.35
C ALA A 119 -9.84 -2.15 -8.03
N ILE A 120 -8.53 -2.14 -7.72
CA ILE A 120 -7.99 -1.46 -6.55
C ILE A 120 -8.26 0.05 -6.65
N ILE A 121 -7.97 0.68 -7.79
CA ILE A 121 -8.26 2.11 -8.00
C ILE A 121 -9.74 2.40 -7.77
N ALA A 122 -10.63 1.59 -8.36
CA ALA A 122 -12.08 1.76 -8.21
C ALA A 122 -12.52 1.64 -6.74
N VAL A 123 -12.02 0.64 -6.01
CA VAL A 123 -12.32 0.46 -4.58
C VAL A 123 -11.77 1.63 -3.76
N GLN A 124 -10.54 2.08 -4.02
CA GLN A 124 -9.95 3.18 -3.27
C GLN A 124 -10.68 4.51 -3.52
N ILE A 125 -11.08 4.78 -4.75
CA ILE A 125 -11.90 5.95 -5.09
C ILE A 125 -13.27 5.84 -4.42
N PHE A 126 -13.91 4.68 -4.47
CA PHE A 126 -15.19 4.45 -3.81
C PHE A 126 -15.11 4.70 -2.29
N LEU A 127 -14.10 4.15 -1.61
CA LEU A 127 -13.86 4.37 -0.18
C LEU A 127 -13.53 5.83 0.12
N PHE A 128 -12.75 6.50 -0.73
CA PHE A 128 -12.49 7.93 -0.60
C PHE A 128 -13.78 8.75 -0.68
N VAL A 129 -14.64 8.51 -1.68
CA VAL A 129 -15.89 9.26 -1.83
C VAL A 129 -16.87 8.93 -0.70
N GLN A 130 -17.10 7.65 -0.40
CA GLN A 130 -18.10 7.23 0.57
C GLN A 130 -17.68 7.58 2.01
N ASP A 131 -16.50 7.15 2.45
CA ASP A 131 -16.11 7.27 3.85
C ASP A 131 -15.48 8.63 4.14
N PHE A 132 -14.66 9.13 3.22
CA PHE A 132 -13.89 10.34 3.46
C PHE A 132 -14.66 11.61 3.11
N MET A 133 -15.27 11.67 1.92
CA MET A 133 -16.02 12.84 1.47
C MET A 133 -17.43 12.88 2.08
N LEU A 134 -18.26 11.86 1.83
CA LEU A 134 -19.65 11.81 2.31
C LEU A 134 -19.75 11.53 3.82
N GLY A 135 -18.93 10.62 4.34
CA GLY A 135 -18.83 10.32 5.77
C GLY A 135 -18.21 11.42 6.62
N GLY A 136 -17.74 12.52 6.01
CA GLY A 136 -17.13 13.65 6.70
C GLY A 136 -15.76 13.33 7.33
N GLY A 137 -15.05 12.32 6.82
CA GLY A 137 -13.70 11.95 7.26
C GLY A 137 -12.73 13.13 7.20
N TYR A 138 -12.83 13.99 6.18
CA TYR A 138 -12.04 15.22 6.05
C TYR A 138 -12.18 16.18 7.26
N LYS A 139 -13.28 16.10 8.02
CA LYS A 139 -13.49 16.95 9.21
C LYS A 139 -12.74 16.43 10.45
N ARG A 140 -12.43 15.13 10.49
CA ARG A 140 -11.94 14.42 11.69
C ARG A 140 -10.44 14.11 11.64
N THR A 141 -9.75 14.53 10.59
CA THR A 141 -8.32 14.31 10.37
C THR A 141 -7.58 15.64 10.19
N THR A 142 -6.26 15.58 10.11
CA THR A 142 -5.38 16.71 9.82
C THR A 142 -4.49 16.36 8.64
N VAL A 143 -3.98 17.37 7.93
CA VAL A 143 -3.12 17.17 6.75
C VAL A 143 -1.90 16.31 7.09
N ASP A 144 -1.26 16.53 8.25
CA ASP A 144 -0.10 15.77 8.70
C ASP A 144 -0.40 14.27 8.90
N LYS A 145 -1.59 13.96 9.45
CA LYS A 145 -2.01 12.58 9.65
C LYS A 145 -2.25 11.86 8.33
N GLU A 146 -2.92 12.52 7.38
CA GLU A 146 -3.13 11.96 6.04
C GLU A 146 -1.82 11.80 5.28
N MET A 147 -0.88 12.75 5.46
CA MET A 147 0.46 12.67 4.88
C MET A 147 1.24 11.46 5.40
N MET A 148 1.17 11.17 6.71
CA MET A 148 1.91 10.05 7.31
C MET A 148 1.28 8.67 7.08
N ALA A 149 -0.02 8.60 6.78
CA ALA A 149 -0.76 7.34 6.68
C ALA A 149 -0.14 6.29 5.71
N PRO A 150 0.40 6.67 4.53
CA PRO A 150 0.98 5.70 3.60
C PRO A 150 2.35 5.14 4.04
N TYR A 151 3.11 5.87 4.86
CA TYR A 151 4.49 5.49 5.24
C TYR A 151 4.54 4.23 6.09
N ALA A 152 3.59 4.06 7.02
CA ALA A 152 3.52 2.88 7.86
C ALA A 152 3.41 1.58 7.04
N ARG A 153 2.73 1.63 5.88
CA ARG A 153 2.61 0.48 4.98
C ARG A 153 3.90 0.19 4.23
N ILE A 154 4.58 1.23 3.73
CA ILE A 154 5.86 1.08 3.02
C ILE A 154 6.90 0.40 3.92
N ILE A 155 7.00 0.79 5.19
CA ILE A 155 7.96 0.21 6.14
C ILE A 155 7.68 -1.29 6.34
N VAL A 156 6.41 -1.65 6.57
CA VAL A 156 6.02 -3.06 6.71
C VAL A 156 6.37 -3.83 5.43
N LEU A 157 6.14 -3.24 4.25
CA LEU A 157 6.45 -3.88 2.98
C LEU A 157 7.96 -4.06 2.74
N HIS A 158 8.79 -3.12 3.18
CA HIS A 158 10.25 -3.24 3.07
C HIS A 158 10.80 -4.35 3.96
N ILE A 159 10.37 -4.39 5.23
CA ILE A 159 10.75 -5.47 6.15
C ILE A 159 10.35 -6.82 5.55
N ALA A 160 9.15 -6.86 5.00
CA ALA A 160 8.64 -7.97 4.25
C ALA A 160 9.58 -8.38 3.09
N ILE A 161 9.85 -7.47 2.14
CA ILE A 161 10.69 -7.78 0.97
C ILE A 161 12.10 -8.21 1.38
N PHE A 162 12.71 -7.57 2.38
CA PHE A 162 14.03 -7.98 2.87
C PHE A 162 14.01 -9.36 3.50
N ALA A 163 12.98 -9.69 4.30
CA ALA A 163 12.82 -11.04 4.84
C ALA A 163 12.61 -12.08 3.73
N GLY A 164 11.79 -11.76 2.72
CA GLY A 164 11.56 -12.63 1.56
C GLY A 164 12.80 -12.85 0.69
N ALA A 165 13.55 -11.77 0.39
CA ALA A 165 14.82 -11.83 -0.34
C ALA A 165 15.88 -12.61 0.43
N PHE A 166 15.99 -12.40 1.74
CA PHE A 166 16.91 -13.16 2.60
C PHE A 166 16.55 -14.66 2.66
N ALA A 167 15.26 -14.99 2.78
CA ALA A 167 14.77 -16.36 2.75
C ALA A 167 15.06 -17.04 1.40
N MET A 168 14.85 -16.32 0.28
CA MET A 168 15.21 -16.80 -1.05
C MET A 168 16.71 -17.08 -1.18
N ALA A 169 17.56 -16.13 -0.75
CA ALA A 169 19.01 -16.25 -0.87
C ALA A 169 19.61 -17.37 0.01
N SER A 170 18.96 -17.70 1.13
CA SER A 170 19.44 -18.73 2.07
C SER A 170 18.88 -20.13 1.82
N ILE A 171 17.64 -20.23 1.35
CA ILE A 171 16.91 -21.50 1.20
C ILE A 171 16.73 -21.90 -0.28
N GLY A 172 16.94 -20.97 -1.22
CA GLY A 172 16.78 -21.19 -2.67
C GLY A 172 15.33 -21.21 -3.16
N GLU A 173 14.35 -21.14 -2.24
CA GLU A 173 12.92 -21.30 -2.54
C GLU A 173 12.13 -20.02 -2.19
N PRO A 174 11.73 -19.20 -3.19
CA PRO A 174 10.99 -17.95 -2.98
C PRO A 174 9.65 -18.12 -2.24
N MET A 175 9.07 -19.32 -2.27
CA MET A 175 7.73 -19.62 -1.77
C MET A 175 7.62 -19.50 -0.24
N TRP A 176 8.66 -19.90 0.50
CA TRP A 176 8.67 -19.86 1.97
C TRP A 176 8.78 -18.44 2.52
N GLY A 177 9.57 -17.59 1.84
CA GLY A 177 9.60 -16.16 2.11
C GLY A 177 8.20 -15.55 1.94
N MET A 178 7.51 -15.87 0.85
CA MET A 178 6.15 -15.40 0.58
C MET A 178 5.12 -15.86 1.62
N LEU A 179 5.17 -17.11 2.07
CA LEU A 179 4.28 -17.60 3.14
C LEU A 179 4.53 -16.87 4.46
N ALA A 180 5.78 -16.57 4.79
CA ALA A 180 6.12 -15.75 5.96
C ALA A 180 5.60 -14.30 5.82
N LEU A 181 5.62 -13.74 4.60
CA LEU A 181 5.09 -12.41 4.31
C LEU A 181 3.58 -12.30 4.49
N ILE A 182 2.86 -13.27 3.92
CA ILE A 182 1.41 -13.36 4.06
C ILE A 182 1.05 -13.55 5.54
N GLY A 183 1.79 -14.42 6.26
CA GLY A 183 1.64 -14.61 7.69
C GLY A 183 1.84 -13.30 8.49
N LEU A 184 2.92 -12.57 8.23
CA LEU A 184 3.21 -11.29 8.90
C LEU A 184 2.13 -10.24 8.61
N ARG A 185 1.67 -10.14 7.35
CA ARG A 185 0.63 -9.18 6.94
C ARG A 185 -0.70 -9.48 7.61
N VAL A 186 -1.10 -10.75 7.64
CA VAL A 186 -2.33 -11.22 8.33
C VAL A 186 -2.23 -10.95 9.83
N LEU A 187 -1.10 -11.28 10.46
CA LEU A 187 -0.87 -11.00 11.87
C LEU A 187 -0.97 -9.51 12.18
N TRP A 188 -0.36 -8.66 11.37
CA TRP A 188 -0.42 -7.21 11.54
C TRP A 188 -1.85 -6.66 11.37
N GLY A 189 -2.58 -7.13 10.36
CA GLY A 189 -3.99 -6.77 10.14
C GLY A 189 -4.90 -7.18 11.30
N VAL A 190 -4.70 -8.37 11.86
CA VAL A 190 -5.40 -8.85 13.06
C VAL A 190 -5.03 -7.98 14.27
N LEU A 191 -3.74 -7.68 14.48
CA LEU A 191 -3.25 -6.92 15.63
C LEU A 191 -3.79 -5.48 15.62
N LEU A 192 -3.84 -4.85 14.44
CA LEU A 192 -4.50 -3.55 14.25
C LEU A 192 -6.01 -3.62 14.51
N THR A 193 -6.67 -4.69 14.06
CA THR A 193 -8.12 -4.89 14.27
C THR A 193 -8.45 -5.09 15.75
N VAL A 194 -7.62 -5.86 16.47
CA VAL A 194 -7.76 -6.10 17.92
C VAL A 194 -7.49 -4.81 18.70
N ARG A 195 -6.40 -4.09 18.39
CA ARG A 195 -6.11 -2.78 19.02
C ARG A 195 -7.25 -1.80 18.81
N ARG A 196 -7.90 -1.82 17.63
CA ARG A 196 -9.05 -0.97 17.34
C ARG A 196 -10.30 -1.34 18.13
N ARG A 197 -10.50 -2.63 18.49
CA ARG A 197 -11.59 -3.08 19.37
C ARG A 197 -11.35 -2.69 20.82
N VAL A 198 -10.15 -2.93 21.36
CA VAL A 198 -9.81 -2.59 22.75
C VAL A 198 -9.96 -1.09 23.00
N HIS A 199 -9.55 -0.25 22.05
CA HIS A 199 -9.67 1.20 22.18
C HIS A 199 -11.13 1.72 22.13
N ILE A 200 -12.06 0.96 21.56
CA ILE A 200 -13.50 1.27 21.53
C ILE A 200 -14.16 0.83 22.84
N ASP A 201 -13.76 -0.32 23.38
CA ASP A 201 -14.28 -0.83 24.65
C ASP A 201 -13.86 0.06 25.83
N ASP A 202 -12.60 0.53 25.86
CA ASP A 202 -12.13 1.49 26.87
C ASP A 202 -12.85 2.85 26.77
N ALA A 203 -13.17 3.30 25.55
CA ALA A 203 -13.90 4.55 25.33
C ALA A 203 -15.39 4.47 25.73
N LEU A 204 -15.95 3.26 25.78
CA LEU A 204 -17.32 3.01 26.25
C LEU A 204 -17.38 2.88 27.77
N GLN A 205 -16.35 2.31 28.40
CA GLN A 205 -16.25 2.21 29.87
C GLN A 205 -16.00 3.56 30.56
N LEU A 206 -15.31 4.51 29.89
CA LEU A 206 -15.12 5.86 30.42
C LEU A 206 -16.37 6.77 30.31
N LYS A 207 -17.43 6.30 29.66
CA LYS A 207 -18.70 7.03 29.49
C LYS A 207 -19.86 6.48 30.34
N SER A 208 -19.66 5.39 31.07
CA SER A 208 -20.59 4.83 32.06
C SER A 208 -20.17 5.21 33.48
#